data_AF-A0A1B0AFN0-F1
#
_entry.id   AF-A0A1B0AFN0-F1
#
_cell.length_a   1.000
_cell.length_b   1.000
_cell.length_c   1.000
_cell.angle_alpha   90.00
_cell.angle_beta   90.00
_cell.angle_gamma   90.00
#
_symmetry.space_group_name_H-M   'P 1'
#
loop_
_entity.id
_entity.type
_entity.pdbx_description
1 polymer ?
#
loop_
_entity_poly.entity_id
_entity_poly.type
_entity_poly.pdbx_seq_one_letter_code
_entity_poly.pdbx_strand_id
1 'polypeptide(L)'
;MVHIVSNFQQRSSLSHIVFRFDCLNTLSDQLLENVRVELSLPEGFMIRDLIPCPKLLYNDLRTTFVIVEFPQDVNSSAATFGATLRFVVKDCDHSTGIPDSDDGYDDEYMLEDLEITVADQIQQTKKSNFQAVWDAADTEEWVEAEDTYSLSAVQTLRDAVNTIIKFLGLGPANLSEKVAEGVATHTLLCSGTFRGGAEILVRAKLALSEGVAMQLTVRTTDSDVAELVTAAIA
;
A
#
# COMPACT_ATOMS: atom_id res chain seq x y z
N MET A 1 11.91 -19.30 16.09
CA MET A 1 11.11 -18.78 14.99
C MET A 1 11.23 -17.26 14.99
N VAL A 2 11.74 -16.64 13.94
CA VAL A 2 11.79 -15.16 13.90
C VAL A 2 10.37 -14.65 13.74
N HIS A 3 9.90 -13.78 14.65
CA HIS A 3 8.67 -13.03 14.41
C HIS A 3 9.04 -11.77 13.65
N ILE A 4 8.35 -11.53 12.54
CA ILE A 4 8.52 -10.30 11.76
C ILE A 4 7.21 -9.54 11.81
N VAL A 5 7.30 -8.27 12.19
CA VAL A 5 6.24 -7.30 11.91
C VAL A 5 6.74 -6.48 10.72
N SER A 6 6.19 -6.75 9.54
CA SER A 6 6.39 -5.88 8.39
C SER A 6 5.59 -4.60 8.64
N ASN A 7 6.29 -3.48 8.77
CA ASN A 7 5.66 -2.17 8.88
C ASN A 7 5.92 -1.42 7.58
N PHE A 8 4.84 -1.17 6.84
CA PHE A 8 4.92 -0.33 5.66
C PHE A 8 5.11 1.13 6.08
N GLN A 9 6.22 1.75 5.67
CA GLN A 9 6.39 3.20 5.78
C GLN A 9 6.79 3.76 4.42
N GLN A 10 5.78 4.17 3.65
CA GLN A 10 5.99 5.04 2.51
C GLN A 10 6.52 6.40 3.02
N ARG A 11 7.83 6.60 2.95
CA ARG A 11 8.41 7.94 2.91
C ARG A 11 8.62 8.27 1.44
N SER A 12 7.59 8.84 0.83
CA SER A 12 7.47 9.15 -0.59
C SER A 12 8.57 10.11 -1.06
N SER A 13 9.73 9.55 -1.44
CA SER A 13 10.48 10.12 -2.55
C SER A 13 9.81 9.63 -3.84
N LEU A 14 9.70 10.51 -4.84
CA LEU A 14 8.78 10.45 -5.99
C LEU A 14 8.74 9.10 -6.76
N SER A 15 9.77 8.27 -6.63
CA SER A 15 9.93 7.00 -7.36
C SER A 15 10.23 5.77 -6.49
N HIS A 16 10.36 5.89 -5.17
CA HIS A 16 10.79 4.76 -4.32
C HIS A 16 9.80 4.41 -3.22
N ILE A 17 9.86 3.15 -2.83
CA ILE A 17 9.17 2.55 -1.71
C ILE A 17 10.19 1.90 -0.78
N VAL A 18 9.99 2.08 0.53
CA VAL A 18 10.88 1.50 1.55
C VAL A 18 10.10 0.47 2.34
N PHE A 19 10.46 -0.79 2.17
CA PHE A 19 9.95 -1.87 2.98
C PHE A 19 10.78 -1.95 4.25
N ARG A 20 10.11 -1.83 5.41
CA ARG A 20 10.72 -1.97 6.72
C ARG A 20 10.22 -3.25 7.37
N PHE A 21 11.14 -4.09 7.80
CA PHE A 21 10.85 -5.34 8.50
C PHE A 21 11.42 -5.26 9.90
N ASP A 22 10.54 -5.24 10.91
CA ASP A 22 10.94 -5.36 12.30
C ASP A 22 11.03 -6.84 12.65
N CYS A 23 12.25 -7.33 12.91
CA CYS A 23 12.58 -8.72 13.16
C CYS A 23 12.88 -8.95 14.65
N LEU A 24 12.28 -9.99 15.23
CA LEU A 24 12.53 -10.45 16.59
C LEU A 24 12.96 -11.91 16.56
N ASN A 25 14.19 -12.19 16.99
CA ASN A 25 14.63 -13.56 17.22
C ASN A 25 14.03 -14.08 18.54
N THR A 26 13.30 -15.19 18.48
CA THR A 26 12.70 -15.85 19.67
C THR A 26 13.43 -17.10 20.13
N LEU A 27 14.54 -17.46 19.49
CA LEU A 27 15.36 -18.62 19.84
C LEU A 27 16.53 -18.16 20.69
N SER A 28 16.58 -18.62 21.94
CA SER A 28 17.62 -18.24 22.91
C SER A 28 18.93 -19.00 22.77
N ASP A 29 18.91 -20.11 22.03
CA ASP A 29 20.07 -20.91 21.64
C ASP A 29 20.65 -20.50 20.28
N GLN A 30 20.19 -19.38 19.70
CA GLN A 30 20.66 -18.90 18.41
C GLN A 30 20.92 -17.40 18.42
N LEU A 31 22.00 -17.01 17.76
CA LEU A 31 22.27 -15.66 17.31
C LEU A 31 22.13 -15.62 15.79
N LEU A 32 21.47 -14.60 15.26
CA LEU A 32 21.37 -14.41 13.81
C LEU A 32 22.27 -13.24 13.38
N GLU A 33 23.01 -13.44 12.30
CA GLU A 33 23.83 -12.40 11.66
C GLU A 33 23.39 -12.16 10.22
N ASN A 34 23.70 -10.97 9.70
CA ASN A 34 23.37 -10.56 8.32
C ASN A 34 21.89 -10.81 7.96
N VAL A 35 20.99 -10.49 8.88
CA VAL A 35 19.54 -10.69 8.75
C VAL A 35 18.99 -9.70 7.75
N ARG A 36 18.41 -10.20 6.66
CA ARG A 36 17.86 -9.39 5.57
C ARG A 36 16.62 -10.03 4.97
N VAL A 37 15.77 -9.23 4.38
CA VAL A 37 14.66 -9.74 3.55
C VAL A 37 15.00 -9.54 2.09
N GLU A 38 14.98 -10.63 1.33
CA GLU A 38 15.07 -10.59 -0.12
C GLU A 38 13.66 -10.62 -0.72
N LEU A 39 13.41 -9.75 -1.69
CA LEU A 39 12.13 -9.62 -2.37
C LEU A 39 12.19 -10.23 -3.76
N SER A 40 11.21 -11.05 -4.09
CA SER A 40 10.88 -11.46 -5.45
C SER A 40 10.08 -10.34 -6.09
N LEU A 41 10.73 -9.57 -6.97
CA LEU A 41 10.13 -8.40 -7.58
C LEU A 41 9.20 -8.75 -8.75
N PRO A 42 8.03 -8.12 -8.83
CA PRO A 42 7.24 -8.04 -10.06
C PRO A 42 7.99 -7.33 -11.19
N GLU A 43 7.52 -7.50 -12.43
CA GLU A 43 8.12 -6.85 -13.59
C GLU A 43 8.15 -5.31 -13.43
N GLY A 44 9.26 -4.70 -13.85
CA GLY A 44 9.44 -3.25 -13.83
C GLY A 44 9.91 -2.65 -12.50
N PHE A 45 9.75 -3.35 -11.38
CA PHE A 45 10.33 -2.91 -10.09
C PHE A 45 11.83 -3.19 -10.04
N MET A 46 12.57 -2.37 -9.30
CA MET A 46 14.02 -2.55 -9.10
C MET A 46 14.43 -2.35 -7.65
N ILE A 47 15.15 -3.31 -7.06
CA ILE A 47 15.82 -3.11 -5.77
C ILE A 47 16.97 -2.11 -6.00
N ARG A 48 16.95 -1.02 -5.24
CA ARG A 48 17.99 0.01 -5.26
C ARG A 48 18.97 -0.15 -4.12
N ASP A 49 18.51 -0.60 -2.96
CA ASP A 49 19.38 -0.86 -1.83
C ASP A 49 18.73 -1.85 -0.86
N LEU A 50 19.57 -2.52 -0.07
CA LEU A 50 19.16 -3.43 1.00
C LEU A 50 20.05 -3.15 2.21
N ILE A 51 19.42 -2.89 3.35
CA ILE A 51 20.11 -2.58 4.60
C ILE A 51 19.87 -3.77 5.56
N PRO A 52 20.84 -4.69 5.70
CA PRO A 52 20.70 -5.83 6.59
C PRO A 52 20.79 -5.38 8.05
N CYS A 53 20.16 -6.12 8.95
CA CYS A 53 20.47 -6.07 10.37
C CYS A 53 21.73 -6.92 10.61
N PRO A 54 22.87 -6.33 11.03
CA PRO A 54 24.12 -7.07 11.13
C PRO A 54 24.07 -8.20 12.14
N LYS A 55 23.31 -8.01 13.23
CA LYS A 55 23.23 -8.93 14.36
C LYS A 55 21.89 -8.80 15.06
N LEU A 56 21.22 -9.93 15.27
CA LEU A 56 19.91 -10.06 15.91
C LEU A 56 20.00 -11.07 17.06
N LEU A 57 20.14 -10.54 18.28
CA LEU A 57 20.20 -11.33 19.50
C LEU A 57 18.81 -11.85 19.89
N TYR A 58 18.80 -12.89 20.73
CA TYR A 58 17.58 -13.37 21.36
C TYR A 58 16.83 -12.24 22.05
N ASN A 59 15.52 -12.14 21.76
CA ASN A 59 14.60 -11.19 22.35
C ASN A 59 14.97 -9.70 22.13
N ASP A 60 15.77 -9.41 21.10
CA ASP A 60 16.15 -8.06 20.70
C ASP A 60 15.42 -7.70 19.40
N LEU A 61 14.56 -6.67 19.43
CA LEU A 61 13.87 -6.22 18.24
C LEU A 61 14.81 -5.33 17.41
N ARG A 62 15.05 -5.71 16.15
CA ARG A 62 15.83 -4.91 15.19
C ARG A 62 15.09 -4.80 13.87
N THR A 63 15.65 -4.03 12.95
CA THR A 63 15.00 -3.69 11.70
C THR A 63 15.96 -3.94 10.53
N THR A 64 15.42 -4.43 9.42
CA THR A 64 16.06 -4.45 8.10
C THR A 64 15.19 -3.69 7.10
N PHE A 65 15.82 -3.17 6.05
CA PHE A 65 15.15 -2.35 5.03
C PHE A 65 15.45 -2.85 3.62
N VAL A 66 14.45 -2.76 2.75
CA VAL A 66 14.62 -2.94 1.30
C VAL A 66 14.06 -1.70 0.61
N ILE A 67 14.89 -1.06 -0.21
CA ILE A 67 14.52 0.12 -0.98
C ILE A 67 14.28 -0.34 -2.41
N VAL A 68 13.04 -0.17 -2.88
CA VAL A 68 12.61 -0.57 -4.21
C VAL A 68 12.16 0.67 -4.97
N GLU A 69 12.51 0.76 -6.24
CA GLU A 69 11.98 1.75 -7.16
C GLU A 69 10.74 1.20 -7.86
N PHE A 70 9.71 2.03 -7.97
CA PHE A 70 8.51 1.73 -8.74
C PHE A 70 8.81 1.61 -10.25
N PRO A 71 8.00 0.86 -11.00
CA PRO A 71 8.07 0.85 -12.46
C PRO A 71 7.83 2.25 -13.04
N GLN A 72 8.35 2.48 -14.25
CA GLN A 72 8.08 3.69 -15.02
C GLN A 72 6.60 3.79 -15.42
N ASP A 73 6.00 2.65 -15.78
CA ASP A 73 4.57 2.55 -16.04
C ASP A 73 3.80 2.58 -14.71
N VAL A 74 2.99 3.62 -14.53
CA VAL A 74 2.17 3.84 -13.33
C VAL A 74 1.09 2.75 -13.19
N ASN A 75 0.57 2.21 -14.29
CA ASN A 75 -0.46 1.18 -14.26
C ASN A 75 0.07 -0.16 -13.70
N SER A 76 1.39 -0.38 -13.79
CA SER A 76 2.07 -1.57 -13.25
C SER A 76 2.52 -1.41 -11.78
N SER A 77 2.13 -0.32 -11.10
CA SER A 77 2.67 0.03 -9.77
C SER A 77 1.98 -0.63 -8.58
N ALA A 78 0.80 -1.23 -8.76
CA ALA A 78 0.16 -2.08 -7.76
C ALA A 78 0.55 -3.53 -8.02
N ALA A 79 1.14 -4.20 -7.03
CA ALA A 79 1.71 -5.52 -7.23
C ALA A 79 1.95 -6.29 -5.92
N THR A 80 2.15 -7.61 -6.05
CA THR A 80 2.46 -8.53 -4.96
C THR A 80 3.91 -8.97 -5.02
N PHE A 81 4.63 -8.91 -3.89
CA PHE A 81 6.03 -9.25 -3.75
C PHE A 81 6.16 -10.50 -2.89
N GLY A 82 6.84 -11.52 -3.40
CA GLY A 82 7.29 -12.62 -2.55
C GLY A 82 8.41 -12.14 -1.64
N ALA A 83 8.45 -12.59 -0.38
CA ALA A 83 9.46 -12.17 0.58
C ALA A 83 10.10 -13.37 1.27
N THR A 84 11.42 -13.37 1.35
CA THR A 84 12.19 -14.42 2.03
C THR A 84 13.18 -13.78 2.99
N LEU A 85 13.04 -14.09 4.28
CA LEU A 85 14.04 -13.73 5.28
C LEU A 85 15.27 -14.63 5.11
N ARG A 86 16.45 -14.05 4.99
CA ARG A 86 17.74 -14.75 4.95
C ARG A 86 18.65 -14.27 6.06
N PHE A 87 19.40 -15.18 6.65
CA PHE A 87 20.29 -14.90 7.77
C PHE A 87 21.34 -16.00 7.91
N VAL A 88 22.40 -15.68 8.64
CA VAL A 88 23.39 -16.66 9.11
C VAL A 88 23.04 -17.03 10.54
N VAL A 89 22.88 -18.31 10.83
CA VAL A 89 22.64 -18.84 12.18
C VAL A 89 23.98 -19.16 12.85
N LYS A 90 24.11 -18.73 14.10
CA LYS A 90 25.17 -19.16 15.02
C LYS A 90 24.56 -19.77 16.26
N ASP A 91 24.86 -21.03 16.51
CA ASP A 91 24.44 -21.73 17.72
C ASP A 91 25.12 -21.09 18.95
N CYS A 92 24.35 -20.87 20.01
CA CYS A 92 24.78 -20.15 21.20
C CYS A 92 24.46 -20.93 22.47
N ASP A 93 25.27 -20.75 23.51
CA ASP A 93 24.92 -21.16 24.85
C ASP A 93 23.69 -20.37 25.34
N HIS A 94 22.62 -21.08 25.66
CA HIS A 94 21.31 -20.51 26.02
C HIS A 94 21.35 -19.60 27.26
N SER A 95 22.34 -19.77 28.15
CA SER A 95 22.44 -19.02 29.39
C SER A 95 23.24 -17.74 29.26
N THR A 96 24.21 -17.71 28.34
CA THR A 96 25.14 -16.58 28.15
C THR A 96 24.88 -15.81 26.85
N GLY A 97 24.22 -16.42 25.86
CA GLY A 97 24.01 -15.85 24.52
C GLY A 97 25.31 -15.72 23.70
N ILE A 98 26.38 -16.42 24.12
CA ILE A 98 27.67 -16.41 23.45
C ILE A 98 27.67 -17.51 22.39
N PRO A 99 28.05 -17.21 21.13
CA PRO A 99 28.21 -18.22 20.09
C PRO A 99 29.23 -19.29 20.46
N ASP A 100 28.91 -20.55 20.19
CA ASP A 100 29.82 -21.69 20.42
C ASP A 100 31.05 -21.65 19.49
N SER A 101 30.89 -21.01 18.32
CA SER A 101 31.97 -20.76 17.37
C SER A 101 31.72 -19.49 16.56
N ASP A 102 32.76 -18.99 15.89
CA ASP A 102 32.63 -17.87 14.94
C ASP A 102 32.02 -18.31 13.60
N ASP A 103 31.96 -19.62 13.34
CA ASP A 103 31.36 -20.20 12.14
C ASP A 103 29.83 -20.23 12.29
N GLY A 104 29.13 -19.94 11.19
CA GLY A 104 27.68 -20.04 11.11
C GLY A 104 27.25 -20.65 9.78
N TYR A 105 25.98 -20.97 9.64
CA TYR A 105 25.40 -21.52 8.41
C TYR A 105 24.26 -20.64 7.90
N ASP A 106 24.13 -20.53 6.58
CA ASP A 106 23.03 -19.82 5.96
C ASP A 106 21.71 -20.58 6.16
N ASP A 107 20.66 -19.85 6.49
CA ASP A 107 19.29 -20.35 6.56
C ASP A 107 18.31 -19.31 6.00
N GLU A 108 17.11 -19.78 5.65
CA GLU A 108 16.05 -18.96 5.05
C GLU A 108 14.67 -19.30 5.62
N TYR A 109 13.82 -18.29 5.68
CA TYR A 109 12.44 -18.43 6.11
C TYR A 109 11.51 -17.64 5.18
N MET A 110 10.59 -18.36 4.52
CA MET A 110 9.61 -17.75 3.63
C MET A 110 8.59 -16.93 4.45
N LEU A 111 8.35 -15.70 4.01
CA LEU A 111 7.39 -14.79 4.64
C LEU A 111 6.07 -14.79 3.85
N GLU A 112 5.05 -14.15 4.43
CA GLU A 112 3.84 -13.81 3.69
C GLU A 112 4.17 -12.81 2.58
N ASP A 113 3.45 -12.93 1.47
CA ASP A 113 3.57 -12.00 0.36
C ASP A 113 3.18 -10.60 0.82
N LEU A 114 3.91 -9.61 0.30
CA LEU A 114 3.64 -8.20 0.54
C LEU A 114 2.84 -7.66 -0.63
N GLU A 115 1.80 -6.89 -0.36
CA GLU A 115 0.99 -6.27 -1.40
C GLU A 115 1.16 -4.75 -1.35
N ILE A 116 1.35 -4.15 -2.52
CA ILE A 116 1.24 -2.70 -2.71
C ILE A 116 0.02 -2.44 -3.56
N THR A 117 -0.91 -1.67 -3.01
CA THR A 117 -2.16 -1.31 -3.64
C THR A 117 -2.11 0.11 -4.19
N VAL A 118 -3.20 0.53 -4.87
CA VAL A 118 -3.37 1.93 -5.29
C VAL A 118 -3.49 2.85 -4.06
N ALA A 119 -4.14 2.39 -3.00
CA ALA A 119 -4.28 3.16 -1.75
C ALA A 119 -2.92 3.48 -1.10
N ASP A 120 -1.96 2.55 -1.16
CA ASP A 120 -0.60 2.74 -0.59
C ASP A 120 0.22 3.80 -1.34
N GLN A 121 -0.25 4.24 -2.51
CA GLN A 121 0.39 5.24 -3.34
C GLN A 121 -0.31 6.60 -3.29
N ILE A 122 -1.40 6.70 -2.53
CA ILE A 122 -2.24 7.90 -2.43
C ILE A 122 -2.21 8.44 -1.00
N GLN A 123 -1.82 9.71 -0.88
CA GLN A 123 -2.00 10.45 0.35
C GLN A 123 -3.40 11.07 0.38
N GLN A 124 -4.20 10.75 1.40
CA GLN A 124 -5.51 11.38 1.59
C GLN A 124 -5.37 12.88 1.79
N THR A 125 -6.19 13.64 1.06
CA THR A 125 -6.34 15.09 1.26
C THR A 125 -7.78 15.42 1.60
N LYS A 126 -8.00 16.36 2.51
CA LYS A 126 -9.35 16.88 2.81
C LYS A 126 -9.52 18.23 2.14
N LYS A 127 -10.51 18.36 1.26
CA LYS A 127 -10.90 19.65 0.68
C LYS A 127 -12.12 20.18 1.45
N SER A 128 -12.03 21.40 1.97
CA SER A 128 -13.11 22.04 2.74
C SER A 128 -14.30 22.44 1.88
N ASN A 129 -14.06 22.76 0.61
CA ASN A 129 -15.08 23.02 -0.40
C ASN A 129 -14.75 22.19 -1.66
N PHE A 130 -15.15 20.92 -1.67
CA PHE A 130 -14.88 20.04 -2.80
C PHE A 130 -15.45 20.59 -4.11
N GLN A 131 -16.67 21.13 -4.09
CA GLN A 131 -17.33 21.64 -5.30
C GLN A 131 -16.51 22.74 -5.99
N ALA A 132 -15.99 23.71 -5.22
CA ALA A 132 -15.16 24.76 -5.79
C ALA A 132 -13.88 24.23 -6.44
N VAL A 133 -13.25 23.21 -5.83
CA VAL A 133 -12.03 22.59 -6.39
C VAL A 133 -12.37 21.73 -7.61
N TRP A 134 -13.49 21.01 -7.58
CA TRP A 134 -13.99 20.24 -8.71
C TRP A 134 -14.25 21.13 -9.92
N ASP A 135 -14.97 22.24 -9.73
CA ASP A 135 -15.29 23.18 -10.81
C ASP A 135 -14.03 23.88 -11.34
N ALA A 136 -13.07 24.21 -10.46
CA ALA A 136 -11.79 24.78 -10.87
C ALA A 136 -10.91 23.79 -11.66
N ALA A 137 -11.12 22.48 -11.49
CA ALA A 137 -10.46 21.43 -12.25
C ALA A 137 -11.06 21.21 -13.66
N ASP A 138 -12.08 21.99 -14.06
CA ASP A 138 -12.66 21.94 -15.40
C ASP A 138 -11.80 22.72 -16.41
N THR A 139 -10.56 22.25 -16.63
CA THR A 139 -9.56 22.91 -17.49
C THR A 139 -8.76 21.89 -18.28
N GLU A 140 -8.06 22.32 -19.33
CA GLU A 140 -7.21 21.44 -20.15
C GLU A 140 -6.02 20.83 -19.39
N GLU A 141 -5.65 21.38 -18.22
CA GLU A 141 -4.59 20.87 -17.36
C GLU A 141 -5.01 19.62 -16.57
N TRP A 142 -6.31 19.31 -16.54
CA TRP A 142 -6.87 18.18 -15.83
C TRP A 142 -7.45 17.18 -16.82
N VAL A 143 -7.15 15.91 -16.59
CA VAL A 143 -7.74 14.78 -17.29
C VAL A 143 -9.00 14.35 -16.55
N GLU A 144 -10.11 14.21 -17.27
CA GLU A 144 -11.34 13.60 -16.77
C GLU A 144 -11.52 12.21 -17.39
N ALA A 145 -11.64 11.21 -16.54
CA ALA A 145 -12.02 9.85 -16.93
C ALA A 145 -13.33 9.46 -16.23
N GLU A 146 -14.20 8.75 -16.95
CA GLU A 146 -15.48 8.28 -16.42
C GLU A 146 -15.75 6.84 -16.84
N ASP A 147 -16.21 6.02 -15.89
CA ASP A 147 -16.66 4.66 -16.17
C ASP A 147 -17.81 4.25 -15.21
N THR A 148 -18.54 3.19 -15.58
CA THR A 148 -19.70 2.67 -14.86
C THR A 148 -19.48 1.21 -14.43
N TYR A 149 -19.69 0.95 -13.14
CA TYR A 149 -19.42 -0.33 -12.49
C TYR A 149 -20.67 -0.90 -11.83
N SER A 150 -20.71 -2.23 -11.72
CA SER A 150 -21.72 -2.96 -10.97
C SER A 150 -21.06 -3.69 -9.80
N LEU A 151 -21.23 -3.15 -8.59
CA LEU A 151 -20.69 -3.70 -7.35
C LEU A 151 -21.63 -4.78 -6.81
N SER A 152 -21.70 -5.93 -7.50
CA SER A 152 -22.63 -7.02 -7.19
C SER A 152 -22.39 -7.68 -5.84
N ALA A 153 -21.13 -7.69 -5.37
CA ALA A 153 -20.76 -8.20 -4.05
C ALA A 153 -21.24 -7.29 -2.89
N VAL A 154 -21.68 -6.08 -3.20
CA VAL A 154 -22.06 -5.07 -2.20
C VAL A 154 -23.55 -4.80 -2.25
N GLN A 155 -24.20 -4.96 -1.10
CA GLN A 155 -25.66 -4.93 -0.98
C GLN A 155 -26.20 -3.62 -0.39
N THR A 156 -25.33 -2.72 0.08
CA THR A 156 -25.73 -1.43 0.64
C THR A 156 -24.86 -0.30 0.13
N LEU A 157 -25.43 0.90 0.00
CA LEU A 157 -24.69 2.10 -0.37
C LEU A 157 -23.56 2.42 0.63
N ARG A 158 -23.77 2.11 1.92
CA ARG A 158 -22.76 2.33 2.97
C ARG A 158 -21.55 1.44 2.79
N ASP A 159 -21.77 0.16 2.52
CA ASP A 159 -20.69 -0.78 2.27
C ASP A 159 -19.94 -0.42 0.97
N ALA A 160 -20.65 0.07 -0.05
CA ALA A 160 -20.04 0.51 -1.30
C ALA A 160 -19.12 1.72 -1.06
N VAL A 161 -19.61 2.73 -0.34
CA VAL A 161 -18.81 3.89 0.07
C VAL A 161 -17.55 3.48 0.83
N ASN A 162 -17.68 2.61 1.84
CA ASN A 162 -16.55 2.15 2.63
C ASN A 162 -15.53 1.37 1.78
N THR A 163 -16.02 0.55 0.85
CA THR A 163 -15.18 -0.23 -0.07
C THR A 163 -14.38 0.68 -0.98
N ILE A 164 -15.02 1.67 -1.62
CA ILE A 164 -14.37 2.63 -2.51
C ILE A 164 -13.30 3.45 -1.77
N ILE A 165 -13.63 3.98 -0.59
CA ILE A 165 -12.68 4.75 0.24
C ILE A 165 -11.47 3.88 0.61
N LYS A 166 -11.70 2.64 1.03
CA LYS A 166 -10.62 1.72 1.43
C LYS A 166 -9.74 1.36 0.23
N PHE A 167 -10.34 1.01 -0.90
CA PHE A 167 -9.63 0.49 -2.07
C PHE A 167 -8.80 1.58 -2.77
N LEU A 168 -9.35 2.79 -2.88
CA LEU A 168 -8.65 3.92 -3.48
C LEU A 168 -7.75 4.67 -2.50
N GLY A 169 -7.92 4.49 -1.19
CA GLY A 169 -7.16 5.22 -0.18
C GLY A 169 -7.38 6.74 -0.20
N LEU A 170 -8.51 7.22 -0.74
CA LEU A 170 -8.81 8.64 -0.86
C LEU A 170 -9.51 9.21 0.38
N GLY A 171 -9.32 10.50 0.64
CA GLY A 171 -9.95 11.19 1.75
C GLY A 171 -11.36 11.68 1.37
N PRO A 172 -12.43 11.26 2.07
CA PRO A 172 -13.77 11.75 1.78
C PRO A 172 -13.92 13.24 2.13
N ALA A 173 -14.73 13.95 1.35
CA ALA A 173 -15.01 15.37 1.50
C ALA A 173 -16.49 15.62 1.77
N ASN A 174 -16.81 16.79 2.34
CA ASN A 174 -18.18 17.27 2.55
C ASN A 174 -19.10 16.28 3.31
N LEU A 175 -18.56 15.45 4.20
CA LEU A 175 -19.27 14.39 4.92
C LEU A 175 -19.92 13.33 4.00
N SER A 176 -19.45 13.21 2.76
CA SER A 176 -19.98 12.28 1.78
C SER A 176 -19.71 10.81 2.11
N GLU A 177 -18.89 10.51 3.12
CA GLU A 177 -18.78 9.16 3.70
C GLU A 177 -20.03 8.75 4.49
N LYS A 178 -20.89 9.70 4.87
CA LYS A 178 -22.10 9.44 5.66
C LYS A 178 -23.31 9.24 4.77
N VAL A 179 -23.69 7.97 4.58
CA VAL A 179 -24.90 7.60 3.86
C VAL A 179 -26.12 7.69 4.77
N ALA A 180 -27.11 8.49 4.37
CA ALA A 180 -28.40 8.61 5.05
C ALA A 180 -29.24 7.32 4.96
N GLU A 181 -30.10 7.07 5.95
CA GLU A 181 -30.94 5.86 5.95
C GLU A 181 -32.07 5.93 4.91
N GLY A 182 -32.36 4.81 4.27
CA GLY A 182 -33.49 4.66 3.35
C GLY A 182 -33.33 5.34 1.97
N VAL A 183 -32.16 5.93 1.67
CA VAL A 183 -31.91 6.55 0.35
C VAL A 183 -31.56 5.48 -0.69
N ALA A 184 -32.05 5.67 -1.91
CA ALA A 184 -31.75 4.81 -3.05
C ALA A 184 -30.55 5.30 -3.88
N THR A 185 -30.09 6.52 -3.65
CA THR A 185 -28.92 7.10 -4.34
C THR A 185 -28.04 7.84 -3.35
N HIS A 186 -26.74 7.90 -3.65
CA HIS A 186 -25.75 8.62 -2.86
C HIS A 186 -24.63 9.14 -3.76
N THR A 187 -23.95 10.21 -3.37
CA THR A 187 -22.75 10.68 -4.07
C THR A 187 -21.60 10.76 -3.09
N LEU A 188 -20.57 9.97 -3.36
CA LEU A 188 -19.30 10.01 -2.64
C LEU A 188 -18.35 10.98 -3.34
N LEU A 189 -17.73 11.87 -2.57
CA LEU A 189 -16.75 12.85 -3.02
C LEU A 189 -15.46 12.59 -2.28
N CYS A 190 -14.38 12.31 -3.00
CA CYS A 190 -13.11 11.96 -2.41
C CYS A 190 -11.96 12.71 -3.08
N SER A 191 -10.88 12.94 -2.33
CA SER A 191 -9.69 13.58 -2.86
C SER A 191 -8.41 13.01 -2.25
N GLY A 192 -7.34 13.05 -3.03
CA GLY A 192 -6.01 12.65 -2.57
C GLY A 192 -4.93 13.20 -3.49
N THR A 193 -3.70 12.83 -3.19
CA THR A 193 -2.55 13.15 -4.01
C THR A 193 -1.76 11.86 -4.23
N PHE A 194 -1.59 11.47 -5.49
CA PHE A 194 -0.77 10.33 -5.85
C PHE A 194 0.71 10.64 -5.59
N ARG A 195 1.53 9.61 -5.37
CA ARG A 195 2.99 9.78 -5.35
C ARG A 195 3.44 10.51 -6.62
N GLY A 196 4.36 11.47 -6.50
CA GLY A 196 4.68 12.35 -7.62
C GLY A 196 3.98 13.71 -7.56
N GLY A 197 2.90 13.83 -6.77
CA GLY A 197 2.20 15.09 -6.55
C GLY A 197 0.95 15.30 -7.40
N ALA A 198 0.57 14.32 -8.23
CA ALA A 198 -0.64 14.42 -9.04
C ALA A 198 -1.88 14.48 -8.13
N GLU A 199 -2.67 15.54 -8.26
CA GLU A 199 -3.90 15.69 -7.48
C GLU A 199 -5.00 14.81 -8.05
N ILE A 200 -5.75 14.13 -7.19
CA ILE A 200 -6.87 13.27 -7.56
C ILE A 200 -8.14 13.83 -6.92
N LEU A 201 -9.18 14.01 -7.73
CA LEU A 201 -10.55 14.27 -7.30
C LEU A 201 -11.45 13.17 -7.86
N VAL A 202 -12.29 12.60 -7.01
CA VAL A 202 -13.22 11.53 -7.39
C VAL A 202 -14.64 11.92 -6.99
N ARG A 203 -15.56 11.69 -7.92
CA ARG A 203 -17.00 11.73 -7.68
C ARG A 203 -17.60 10.39 -8.09
N ALA A 204 -18.08 9.62 -7.11
CA ALA A 204 -18.79 8.37 -7.35
C ALA A 204 -20.28 8.56 -7.08
N LYS A 205 -21.10 8.50 -8.14
CA LYS A 205 -22.57 8.50 -8.03
C LYS A 205 -23.05 7.06 -7.93
N LEU A 206 -23.73 6.75 -6.83
CA LEU A 206 -24.14 5.41 -6.45
C LEU A 206 -25.66 5.29 -6.50
N ALA A 207 -26.16 4.16 -6.99
CA ALA A 207 -27.58 3.83 -6.99
C ALA A 207 -27.78 2.39 -6.50
N LEU A 208 -28.68 2.21 -5.54
CA LEU A 208 -29.04 0.91 -4.98
C LEU A 208 -30.11 0.23 -5.85
N SER A 209 -29.87 -1.02 -6.22
CA SER A 209 -30.81 -1.89 -6.95
C SER A 209 -30.72 -3.33 -6.42
N GLU A 210 -30.47 -4.34 -7.25
CA GLU A 210 -30.14 -5.72 -6.83
C GLU A 210 -28.68 -5.85 -6.31
N GLY A 211 -27.92 -4.77 -6.43
CA GLY A 211 -26.60 -4.52 -5.85
C GLY A 211 -26.38 -3.01 -5.82
N VAL A 212 -25.15 -2.53 -6.04
CA VAL A 212 -24.88 -1.10 -6.20
C VAL A 212 -24.32 -0.81 -7.58
N ALA A 213 -25.03 0.01 -8.36
CA ALA A 213 -24.49 0.59 -9.59
C ALA A 213 -23.72 1.88 -9.25
N MET A 214 -22.58 2.09 -9.89
CA MET A 214 -21.72 3.24 -9.65
C MET A 214 -21.28 3.88 -10.97
N GLN A 215 -21.44 5.18 -11.11
CA GLN A 215 -20.71 5.99 -12.09
C GLN A 215 -19.56 6.68 -11.37
N LEU A 216 -18.32 6.36 -11.73
CA LEU A 216 -17.11 6.95 -11.20
C LEU A 216 -16.60 8.00 -12.17
N THR A 217 -16.50 9.25 -11.74
CA THR A 217 -15.77 10.30 -12.47
C THR A 217 -14.50 10.62 -11.70
N VAL A 218 -13.34 10.54 -12.37
CA VAL A 218 -12.01 10.87 -11.83
C VAL A 218 -11.49 12.10 -12.57
N ARG A 219 -11.07 13.14 -11.83
CA ARG A 219 -10.29 14.26 -12.35
C ARG A 219 -8.90 14.21 -11.72
N THR A 220 -7.86 14.29 -12.54
CA THR A 220 -6.48 14.31 -12.06
C THR A 220 -5.58 15.13 -12.99
N THR A 221 -4.45 15.61 -12.48
CA THR A 221 -3.44 16.35 -13.25
C THR A 221 -2.50 15.44 -14.06
N ASP A 222 -2.76 14.14 -14.09
CA ASP A 222 -1.91 13.13 -14.73
C ASP A 222 -2.78 12.03 -15.38
N SER A 223 -2.55 11.73 -16.67
CA SER A 223 -3.35 10.79 -17.44
C SER A 223 -3.22 9.34 -16.97
N ASP A 224 -2.01 8.92 -16.59
CA ASP A 224 -1.74 7.53 -16.23
C ASP A 224 -2.35 7.25 -14.85
N VAL A 225 -2.35 8.26 -13.97
CA VAL A 225 -3.09 8.20 -12.71
C VAL A 225 -4.61 8.11 -12.94
N ALA A 226 -5.15 8.76 -13.97
CA ALA A 226 -6.57 8.69 -14.28
C ALA A 226 -6.96 7.24 -14.63
N GLU A 227 -6.19 6.63 -15.54
CA GLU A 227 -6.37 5.24 -15.96
C GLU A 227 -6.24 4.29 -14.76
N LEU A 228 -5.16 4.40 -13.97
CA LEU A 228 -4.92 3.57 -12.80
C LEU A 228 -6.09 3.62 -11.80
N VAL A 229 -6.57 4.82 -11.45
CA VAL A 229 -7.65 4.99 -10.46
C VAL A 229 -8.98 4.45 -11.00
N THR A 230 -9.28 4.63 -12.29
CA THR A 230 -10.47 4.02 -12.90
C THR A 230 -10.36 2.50 -12.96
N ALA A 231 -9.22 1.96 -13.39
CA ALA A 231 -9.01 0.51 -13.51
C ALA A 231 -9.02 -0.20 -12.15
N ALA A 232 -8.61 0.49 -11.07
CA ALA A 232 -8.57 -0.09 -9.72
C ALA A 232 -9.94 -0.59 -9.22
N ILE A 233 -11.05 0.02 -9.65
CA ILE A 233 -12.40 -0.38 -9.16
C ILE A 233 -13.04 -1.47 -10.03
N ALA A 234 -12.45 -1.79 -11.19
CA ALA A 234 -12.98 -2.74 -12.16
C ALA A 234 -13.07 -4.18 -11.64
#